data_AF-A0A224XTD8-F1
#
_entry.id   AF-A0A224XTD8-F1
#
_cell.length_a   1.000
_cell.length_b   1.000
_cell.length_c   1.000
_cell.angle_alpha   90.00
_cell.angle_beta   90.00
_cell.angle_gamma   90.00
#
_symmetry.space_group_name_H-M   'P 1'
#
loop_
_entity.id
_entity.type
_entity.pdbx_description
1 polymer ?
#
loop_
_entity_poly.entity_id
_entity_poly.type
_entity_poly.pdbx_seq_one_letter_code
_entity_poly.pdbx_strand_id
1 'polypeptide(L)'
;SFNVDRYDCIGFDLDNTLCEYKIDALVRMEYNVMAEHLISKGYSAHILAAPLDAKEMDFMQRGLLLDFERGNIIKLDNFGKVSRASHGTRSLNDEEIKNMYGESKKCQLILEFFNDLTVAWESSVSHKFRALLDFFDMPASLAYARSIDDMDNRSNNNYMECGKDIMAVFQEMYAREHFSNEKSTFFRYLKKEPDLYINKCSDMVINWIQQLNKSKIVFLVTGSNVDYAHFTASHCLGKNWRDMFDIVICYARKPGFFKYERPFFATKDLCEDSEIGLPEMGKVLSQVYC
;
A
#
# COMPACT_ATOMS: atom_id res chain seq x y z
N SER A 1 4.29 30.98 2.55
CA SER A 1 4.82 30.06 1.52
C SER A 1 5.79 29.09 2.16
N PHE A 2 5.88 27.86 1.63
CA PHE A 2 6.88 26.88 2.04
C PHE A 2 8.26 27.27 1.46
N ASN A 3 9.32 27.17 2.27
CA ASN A 3 10.70 27.37 1.84
C ASN A 3 11.60 26.35 2.56
N VAL A 4 12.21 25.46 1.79
CA VAL A 4 13.07 24.36 2.28
C VAL A 4 14.31 24.85 3.05
N ASP A 5 14.81 26.05 2.74
CA ASP A 5 16.01 26.60 3.36
C ASP A 5 15.82 26.88 4.86
N ARG A 6 14.57 27.08 5.29
CA ARG A 6 14.20 27.38 6.68
C ARG A 6 14.17 26.16 7.60
N TYR A 7 14.41 24.96 7.07
CA TYR A 7 14.37 23.72 7.83
C TYR A 7 15.77 23.14 7.99
N ASP A 8 16.13 22.74 9.21
CA ASP A 8 17.42 22.12 9.52
C ASP A 8 17.47 20.65 9.11
N CYS A 9 16.30 19.98 9.14
CA CYS A 9 16.14 18.57 8.83
C CYS A 9 15.12 18.37 7.71
N ILE A 10 15.43 17.48 6.76
CA ILE A 10 14.54 17.13 5.65
C ILE A 10 14.40 15.62 5.58
N GLY A 11 13.15 15.14 5.68
CA GLY A 11 12.81 13.73 5.60
C GLY A 11 12.20 13.36 4.26
N PHE A 12 12.61 12.23 3.71
CA PHE A 12 12.05 11.64 2.51
C PHE A 12 11.36 10.31 2.81
N ASP A 13 10.32 9.99 2.04
CA ASP A 13 9.83 8.62 1.90
C ASP A 13 10.53 7.94 0.72
N LEU A 14 10.49 6.61 0.67
CA LEU A 14 11.08 5.84 -0.43
C LEU A 14 10.04 5.52 -1.50
N ASP A 15 9.16 4.57 -1.22
CA ASP A 15 8.23 4.00 -2.19
C ASP A 15 7.19 5.04 -2.65
N ASN A 16 7.04 5.19 -3.96
CA ASN A 16 6.21 6.21 -4.59
C ASN A 16 6.58 7.67 -4.23
N THR A 17 7.80 7.90 -3.75
CA THR A 17 8.37 9.25 -3.52
C THR A 17 9.73 9.40 -4.19
N LEU A 18 10.76 8.71 -3.70
CA LEU A 18 12.07 8.67 -4.35
C LEU A 18 12.19 7.49 -5.33
N CYS A 19 11.54 6.37 -4.98
CA CYS A 19 11.40 5.20 -5.83
C CYS A 19 10.04 5.25 -6.53
N GLU A 20 10.02 5.78 -7.75
CA GLU A 20 8.82 5.80 -8.58
C GLU A 20 8.63 4.46 -9.30
N TYR A 21 7.41 3.95 -9.30
CA TYR A 21 7.05 2.71 -9.96
C TYR A 21 6.39 2.96 -11.32
N LYS A 22 6.55 2.02 -12.24
CA LYS A 22 5.83 1.96 -13.52
C LYS A 22 4.43 1.43 -13.26
N ILE A 23 3.51 2.34 -12.94
CA ILE A 23 2.20 2.04 -12.37
C ILE A 23 1.40 1.01 -13.20
N ASP A 24 1.33 1.13 -14.53
CA ASP A 24 0.59 0.15 -15.35
C ASP A 24 1.17 -1.27 -15.21
N ALA A 25 2.49 -1.43 -15.29
CA ALA A 25 3.16 -2.73 -15.15
C ALA A 25 3.04 -3.29 -13.73
N LEU A 26 3.21 -2.44 -12.71
CA LEU A 26 3.10 -2.81 -11.31
C LEU A 26 1.69 -3.32 -10.98
N VAL A 27 0.66 -2.54 -11.31
CA VAL A 27 -0.74 -2.85 -10.99
C VAL A 27 -1.22 -4.12 -11.68
N ARG A 28 -0.79 -4.36 -12.93
CA ARG A 28 -1.08 -5.61 -13.63
C ARG A 28 -0.46 -6.81 -12.95
N MET A 29 0.82 -6.71 -12.55
CA MET A 29 1.50 -7.77 -11.81
C MET A 29 0.79 -8.05 -10.49
N GLU A 30 0.50 -7.00 -9.71
CA GLU A 30 -0.17 -7.14 -8.42
C GLU A 30 -1.54 -7.80 -8.58
N TYR A 31 -2.37 -7.31 -9.50
CA TYR A 31 -3.67 -7.92 -9.80
C TYR A 31 -3.53 -9.42 -10.13
N ASN A 32 -2.59 -9.78 -11.01
CA ASN A 32 -2.40 -11.18 -11.40
C ASN A 32 -2.01 -12.06 -10.21
N VAL A 33 -1.11 -11.58 -9.34
CA VAL A 33 -0.73 -12.30 -8.12
C VAL A 33 -1.92 -12.45 -7.16
N MET A 34 -2.74 -11.40 -7.00
CA MET A 34 -3.95 -11.46 -6.19
C MET A 34 -4.96 -12.47 -6.77
N ALA A 35 -5.19 -12.43 -8.09
CA ALA A 35 -6.09 -13.31 -8.80
C ALA A 35 -5.66 -14.78 -8.67
N GLU A 36 -4.37 -15.10 -8.87
CA GLU A 36 -3.83 -16.44 -8.69
C GLU A 36 -4.07 -16.97 -7.27
N HIS A 37 -3.83 -16.13 -6.25
CA HIS A 37 -4.08 -16.51 -4.86
C HIS A 37 -5.57 -16.80 -4.61
N LEU A 38 -6.47 -15.93 -5.07
CA LEU A 38 -7.91 -16.12 -4.92
C LEU A 38 -8.40 -17.36 -5.69
N ILE A 39 -7.89 -17.61 -6.90
CA ILE A 39 -8.20 -18.84 -7.64
C ILE A 39 -7.79 -20.08 -6.84
N SER A 40 -6.62 -20.06 -6.17
CA SER A 40 -6.18 -21.16 -5.30
C SER A 40 -7.11 -21.39 -4.10
N LYS A 41 -7.88 -20.37 -3.71
CA LYS A 41 -8.92 -20.45 -2.66
C LYS A 41 -10.28 -20.94 -3.18
N GLY A 42 -10.41 -21.18 -4.48
CA GLY A 42 -11.64 -21.72 -5.09
C GLY A 42 -12.57 -20.66 -5.68
N TYR A 43 -12.09 -19.44 -5.91
CA TYR A 43 -12.77 -18.45 -6.73
C TYR A 43 -12.63 -18.78 -8.22
N SER A 44 -13.59 -18.34 -9.05
CA SER A 44 -13.61 -18.65 -10.47
C SER A 44 -12.43 -18.08 -11.25
N ALA A 45 -11.59 -18.96 -11.80
CA ALA A 45 -10.51 -18.61 -12.71
C ALA A 45 -11.01 -17.90 -13.98
N HIS A 46 -12.20 -18.26 -14.49
CA HIS A 46 -12.78 -17.60 -15.66
C HIS A 46 -13.04 -16.11 -15.41
N ILE A 47 -13.47 -15.75 -14.20
CA ILE A 47 -13.79 -14.37 -13.85
C ILE A 47 -12.52 -13.61 -13.44
N LEU A 48 -11.68 -14.20 -12.60
CA LEU A 48 -10.47 -13.54 -12.08
C LEU A 48 -9.35 -13.43 -13.10
N ALA A 49 -9.19 -14.39 -14.01
CA ALA A 49 -8.18 -14.32 -15.07
C ALA A 49 -8.69 -13.64 -16.36
N ALA A 50 -9.88 -13.01 -16.32
CA ALA A 50 -10.37 -12.25 -17.45
C ALA A 50 -9.41 -11.08 -17.77
N PRO A 51 -9.25 -10.71 -19.06
CA PRO A 51 -8.31 -9.67 -19.48
C PRO A 51 -8.45 -8.37 -18.69
N LEU A 52 -7.33 -7.66 -18.56
CA LEU A 52 -7.25 -6.33 -17.97
C LEU A 52 -7.18 -5.28 -19.08
N ASP A 53 -8.33 -4.89 -19.62
CA ASP A 53 -8.39 -3.81 -20.60
C ASP A 53 -8.36 -2.43 -19.92
N ALA A 54 -8.48 -1.35 -20.70
CA ALA A 54 -8.42 0.02 -20.18
C ALA A 54 -9.50 0.30 -19.11
N LYS A 55 -10.67 -0.32 -19.21
CA LYS A 55 -11.77 -0.19 -18.24
C LYS A 55 -11.44 -0.88 -16.92
N GLU A 56 -10.88 -2.09 -16.96
CA GLU A 56 -10.42 -2.76 -15.72
C GLU A 56 -9.30 -1.97 -15.05
N MET A 57 -8.37 -1.44 -15.84
CA MET A 57 -7.30 -0.59 -15.32
C MET A 57 -7.85 0.70 -14.69
N ASP A 58 -8.85 1.33 -15.29
CA ASP A 58 -9.50 2.52 -14.74
C ASP A 58 -10.32 2.23 -13.48
N PHE A 59 -10.84 1.01 -13.31
CA PHE A 59 -11.56 0.59 -12.10
C PHE A 59 -10.65 0.58 -10.86
N MET A 60 -9.36 0.24 -11.04
CA MET A 60 -8.38 0.15 -9.97
C MET A 60 -7.87 1.54 -9.55
N GLN A 61 -8.65 2.24 -8.73
CA GLN A 61 -8.37 3.61 -8.30
C GLN A 61 -7.96 3.70 -6.84
N ARG A 62 -7.04 4.64 -6.53
CA ARG A 62 -6.75 5.04 -5.16
C ARG A 62 -7.92 5.80 -4.52
N GLY A 63 -8.03 5.64 -3.21
CA GLY A 63 -9.05 6.23 -2.35
C GLY A 63 -10.42 5.60 -2.52
N LEU A 64 -10.48 4.31 -2.87
CA LEU A 64 -11.69 3.49 -2.79
C LEU A 64 -11.75 2.81 -1.41
N LEU A 65 -12.96 2.46 -0.97
CA LEU A 65 -13.15 1.59 0.19
C LEU A 65 -13.85 0.31 -0.24
N LEU A 66 -13.40 -0.82 0.28
CA LEU A 66 -14.10 -2.09 0.19
C LEU A 66 -15.03 -2.21 1.39
N ASP A 67 -16.31 -2.43 1.15
CA ASP A 67 -17.33 -2.74 2.14
C ASP A 67 -17.55 -4.26 2.12
N PHE A 68 -16.97 -4.94 3.11
CA PHE A 68 -17.05 -6.39 3.25
C PHE A 68 -18.42 -6.86 3.75
N GLU A 69 -19.21 -5.99 4.38
CA GLU A 69 -20.55 -6.35 4.83
C GLU A 69 -21.52 -6.44 3.64
N ARG A 70 -21.34 -5.58 2.64
CA ARG A 70 -22.28 -5.43 1.51
C ARG A 70 -21.77 -5.90 0.16
N GLY A 71 -20.51 -6.36 0.06
CA GLY A 71 -19.95 -6.75 -1.25
C GLY A 71 -19.68 -5.55 -2.16
N ASN A 72 -19.50 -4.36 -1.60
CA ASN A 72 -19.46 -3.12 -2.37
C ASN A 72 -18.07 -2.49 -2.42
N ILE A 73 -17.82 -1.75 -3.50
CA ILE A 73 -16.66 -0.87 -3.66
C ILE A 73 -17.19 0.55 -3.72
N ILE A 74 -16.77 1.41 -2.79
CA ILE A 74 -17.34 2.74 -2.61
C ILE A 74 -16.30 3.85 -2.77
N LYS A 75 -16.73 4.96 -3.38
CA LYS A 75 -15.98 6.22 -3.46
C LYS A 75 -16.69 7.29 -2.67
N LEU A 76 -15.99 7.88 -1.71
CA LEU A 76 -16.52 8.99 -0.93
C LEU A 76 -16.27 10.33 -1.61
N ASP A 77 -17.18 11.29 -1.39
CA ASP A 77 -16.94 12.70 -1.67
C ASP A 77 -16.17 13.39 -0.52
N ASN A 78 -15.89 14.69 -0.70
CA ASN A 78 -15.19 15.53 0.27
C ASN A 78 -16.02 15.83 1.55
N PHE A 79 -17.21 15.26 1.70
CA PHE A 79 -18.06 15.37 2.89
C PHE A 79 -18.35 14.01 3.53
N GLY A 80 -17.64 12.96 3.10
CA GLY A 80 -17.79 11.59 3.58
C GLY A 80 -19.07 10.90 3.14
N LYS A 81 -19.71 11.35 2.05
CA LYS A 81 -20.88 10.66 1.47
C LYS A 81 -20.46 9.71 0.37
N VAL A 82 -21.19 8.60 0.23
CA VAL A 82 -21.02 7.69 -0.91
C VAL A 82 -21.43 8.42 -2.20
N SER A 83 -20.43 8.79 -2.99
CA SER A 83 -20.60 9.52 -4.26
C SER A 83 -20.77 8.56 -5.45
N ARG A 84 -20.10 7.41 -5.40
CA ARG A 84 -20.20 6.32 -6.36
C ARG A 84 -20.04 5.00 -5.62
N ALA A 85 -20.69 3.96 -6.11
CA ALA A 85 -20.51 2.61 -5.62
C ALA A 85 -20.70 1.58 -6.73
N SER A 86 -20.08 0.42 -6.57
CA SER A 86 -20.42 -0.80 -7.31
C SER A 86 -20.70 -1.93 -6.32
N HIS A 87 -21.56 -2.87 -6.72
CA HIS A 87 -21.66 -4.20 -6.11
C HIS A 87 -21.01 -5.18 -7.07
N GLY A 88 -19.94 -5.83 -6.62
CA GLY A 88 -19.01 -6.46 -7.55
C GLY A 88 -18.54 -5.48 -8.63
N THR A 89 -18.53 -5.89 -9.89
CA THR A 89 -18.17 -5.01 -11.02
C THR A 89 -19.34 -4.16 -11.55
N ARG A 90 -20.55 -4.36 -11.02
CA ARG A 90 -21.76 -3.64 -11.46
C ARG A 90 -21.92 -2.33 -10.70
N SER A 91 -21.89 -1.21 -11.42
CA SER A 91 -22.19 0.11 -10.85
C SER A 91 -23.61 0.17 -10.26
N LEU A 92 -23.72 0.77 -9.08
CA LEU A 92 -24.99 1.03 -8.41
C LEU A 92 -25.53 2.41 -8.82
N ASN A 93 -26.84 2.49 -9.02
CA ASN A 93 -27.51 3.77 -9.22
C ASN A 93 -27.79 4.49 -7.89
N ASP A 94 -28.26 5.73 -7.96
CA ASP A 94 -28.45 6.59 -6.79
C ASP A 94 -29.45 6.01 -5.76
N GLU A 95 -30.52 5.39 -6.25
CA GLU A 95 -31.56 4.78 -5.41
C GLU A 95 -31.03 3.50 -4.74
N GLU A 96 -30.27 2.67 -5.45
CA GLU A 96 -29.57 1.52 -4.85
C GLU A 96 -28.62 1.95 -3.73
N ILE A 97 -27.85 3.03 -3.96
CA ILE A 97 -26.94 3.58 -2.95
C ILE A 97 -27.72 4.08 -1.73
N LYS A 98 -28.82 4.84 -1.92
CA LYS A 98 -29.66 5.30 -0.80
C LYS A 98 -30.28 4.14 -0.03
N ASN A 99 -30.74 3.11 -0.73
CA ASN A 99 -31.31 1.92 -0.09
C ASN A 99 -30.28 1.20 0.78
N MET A 100 -29.01 1.17 0.38
CA MET A 100 -27.93 0.50 1.11
C MET A 100 -27.29 1.34 2.22
N TYR A 101 -27.17 2.66 2.01
CA TYR A 101 -26.40 3.59 2.86
C TYR A 101 -27.24 4.72 3.48
N GLY A 102 -28.56 4.65 3.33
CA GLY A 102 -29.53 5.66 3.78
C GLY A 102 -29.62 6.87 2.84
N GLU A 103 -30.69 7.67 3.01
CA GLU A 103 -30.93 8.90 2.24
C GLU A 103 -29.76 9.89 2.28
N SER A 104 -29.08 9.97 3.43
CA SER A 104 -27.92 10.84 3.60
C SER A 104 -26.67 10.33 2.88
N LYS A 105 -26.65 9.05 2.47
CA LYS A 105 -25.51 8.30 1.93
C LYS A 105 -24.30 8.31 2.87
N LYS A 106 -24.56 8.44 4.17
CA LYS A 106 -23.57 8.46 5.24
C LYS A 106 -23.79 7.26 6.14
N CYS A 107 -22.72 6.50 6.37
CA CYS A 107 -22.68 5.51 7.45
C CYS A 107 -21.75 6.02 8.56
N GLN A 108 -22.08 5.74 9.82
CA GLN A 108 -21.27 6.14 10.98
C GLN A 108 -19.82 5.66 10.85
N LEU A 109 -19.61 4.40 10.42
CA LEU A 109 -18.28 3.82 10.19
C LEU A 109 -17.51 4.54 9.07
N ILE A 110 -18.23 4.98 8.02
CA ILE A 110 -17.65 5.77 6.92
C ILE A 110 -17.22 7.17 7.40
N LEU A 111 -17.98 7.77 8.31
CA LEU A 111 -17.65 9.08 8.89
C LEU A 111 -16.45 9.02 9.83
N GLU A 112 -16.29 7.93 10.58
CA GLU A 112 -15.09 7.69 11.40
C GLU A 112 -13.85 7.59 10.52
N PHE A 113 -13.91 6.79 9.45
CA PHE A 113 -12.87 6.73 8.42
C PHE A 113 -12.54 8.08 7.79
N PHE A 114 -13.56 8.88 7.50
CA PHE A 114 -13.40 10.18 6.84
C PHE A 114 -12.71 11.20 7.77
N ASN A 115 -13.00 11.15 9.07
CA ASN A 115 -12.41 12.08 10.04
C ASN A 115 -10.99 11.70 10.45
N ASP A 116 -10.68 10.40 10.50
CA ASP A 116 -9.33 9.90 10.76
C ASP A 116 -9.04 8.65 9.92
N LEU A 117 -8.36 8.85 8.79
CA LEU A 117 -7.93 7.75 7.90
C LEU A 117 -7.00 6.74 8.60
N THR A 118 -6.41 7.09 9.74
CA THR A 118 -5.56 6.15 10.49
C THR A 118 -6.38 5.07 11.21
N VAL A 119 -7.68 5.29 11.41
CA VAL A 119 -8.64 4.28 11.92
C VAL A 119 -8.80 3.11 10.95
N ALA A 120 -8.39 3.28 9.68
CA ALA A 120 -8.35 2.19 8.70
C ALA A 120 -7.59 0.93 9.15
N TRP A 121 -6.68 1.12 10.11
CA TRP A 121 -5.80 0.09 10.62
C TRP A 121 -6.20 -0.39 12.03
N GLU A 122 -7.30 0.11 12.58
CA GLU A 122 -7.89 -0.38 13.84
C GLU A 122 -8.70 -1.66 13.61
N SER A 123 -8.60 -2.61 14.53
CA SER A 123 -9.19 -3.96 14.37
C SER A 123 -10.71 -3.94 14.24
N SER A 124 -11.40 -3.13 15.03
CA SER A 124 -12.87 -3.06 15.05
C SER A 124 -13.47 -2.67 13.70
N VAL A 125 -12.77 -1.85 12.93
CA VAL A 125 -13.24 -1.30 11.65
C VAL A 125 -12.65 -2.04 10.46
N SER A 126 -11.38 -2.45 10.53
CA SER A 126 -10.67 -3.17 9.45
C SER A 126 -11.29 -4.52 9.08
N HIS A 127 -12.06 -5.13 9.98
CA HIS A 127 -12.79 -6.37 9.68
C HIS A 127 -13.98 -6.17 8.74
N LYS A 128 -14.53 -4.95 8.65
CA LYS A 128 -15.72 -4.63 7.84
C LYS A 128 -15.39 -3.80 6.62
N PHE A 129 -14.36 -2.97 6.71
CA PHE A 129 -13.97 -2.07 5.66
C PHE A 129 -12.47 -2.09 5.43
N ARG A 130 -12.06 -1.93 4.17
CA ARG A 130 -10.65 -1.74 3.81
C ARG A 130 -10.51 -0.52 2.90
N ALA A 131 -9.75 0.48 3.34
CA ALA A 131 -9.35 1.57 2.46
C ALA A 131 -8.19 1.15 1.56
N LEU A 132 -8.27 1.56 0.30
CA LEU A 132 -7.23 1.39 -0.70
C LEU A 132 -6.60 2.76 -0.96
N LEU A 133 -5.46 3.04 -0.34
CA LEU A 133 -4.88 4.39 -0.29
C LEU A 133 -3.61 4.53 -1.12
N ASP A 134 -3.04 3.44 -1.61
CA ASP A 134 -1.77 3.43 -2.32
C ASP A 134 -1.84 2.60 -3.61
N PHE A 135 -0.71 2.54 -4.32
CA PHE A 135 -0.64 1.77 -5.56
C PHE A 135 -0.50 0.26 -5.34
N PHE A 136 -0.07 -0.17 -4.15
CA PHE A 136 0.11 -1.58 -3.79
C PHE A 136 -1.20 -2.23 -3.33
N ASP A 137 -2.19 -1.44 -2.92
CA ASP A 137 -3.48 -1.91 -2.45
C ASP A 137 -4.64 -1.67 -3.42
N MET A 138 -4.58 -0.65 -4.28
CA MET A 138 -5.66 -0.37 -5.24
C MET A 138 -6.05 -1.53 -6.19
N PRO A 139 -5.16 -2.46 -6.62
CA PRO A 139 -5.57 -3.59 -7.45
C PRO A 139 -6.59 -4.52 -6.77
N ALA A 140 -6.62 -4.52 -5.43
CA ALA A 140 -7.58 -5.32 -4.68
C ALA A 140 -9.03 -4.89 -4.92
N SER A 141 -9.27 -3.66 -5.40
CA SER A 141 -10.62 -3.21 -5.78
C SER A 141 -11.25 -4.11 -6.83
N LEU A 142 -10.53 -4.37 -7.93
CA LEU A 142 -11.02 -5.22 -9.00
C LEU A 142 -10.99 -6.69 -8.61
N ALA A 143 -9.96 -7.13 -7.87
CA ALA A 143 -9.88 -8.52 -7.41
C ALA A 143 -11.05 -8.86 -6.49
N TYR A 144 -11.40 -7.96 -5.57
CA TYR A 144 -12.57 -8.08 -4.72
C TYR A 144 -13.87 -8.01 -5.54
N ALA A 145 -14.02 -7.01 -6.42
CA ALA A 145 -15.21 -6.86 -7.26
C ALA A 145 -15.54 -8.12 -8.08
N ARG A 146 -14.55 -8.69 -8.75
CA ARG A 146 -14.68 -9.94 -9.51
C ARG A 146 -14.95 -11.15 -8.63
N SER A 147 -14.42 -11.17 -7.41
CA SER A 147 -14.73 -12.21 -6.42
C SER A 147 -16.18 -12.13 -5.95
N ILE A 148 -16.73 -10.93 -5.78
CA ILE A 148 -18.15 -10.73 -5.46
C ILE A 148 -19.04 -11.19 -6.62
N ASP A 149 -18.71 -10.86 -7.86
CA ASP A 149 -19.47 -11.34 -9.03
C ASP A 149 -19.52 -12.89 -9.07
N ASP A 150 -18.40 -13.57 -8.78
CA ASP A 150 -18.33 -15.02 -8.68
C ASP A 150 -19.18 -15.60 -7.54
N MET A 151 -19.16 -14.94 -6.38
CA MET A 151 -19.95 -15.34 -5.22
C MET A 151 -21.45 -15.21 -5.49
N ASP A 152 -21.89 -14.11 -6.09
CA ASP A 152 -23.28 -13.90 -6.48
C ASP A 152 -23.74 -14.93 -7.51
N ASN A 153 -22.90 -15.24 -8.51
CA ASN A 153 -23.18 -16.31 -9.48
C ASN A 153 -23.37 -17.69 -8.82
N ARG A 154 -22.75 -17.92 -7.66
CA ARG A 154 -22.90 -19.12 -6.85
C ARG A 154 -23.97 -18.99 -5.77
N SER A 155 -24.70 -17.88 -5.72
CA SER A 155 -25.69 -17.56 -4.67
C SER A 155 -25.11 -17.61 -3.24
N ASN A 156 -23.83 -17.22 -3.09
CA ASN A 156 -23.14 -17.12 -1.81
C ASN A 156 -22.99 -15.66 -1.38
N ASN A 157 -23.72 -15.25 -0.35
CA ASN A 157 -23.75 -13.85 0.09
C ASN A 157 -22.79 -13.58 1.28
N ASN A 158 -21.79 -14.45 1.51
CA ASN A 158 -20.84 -14.30 2.62
C ASN A 158 -19.65 -13.39 2.27
N TYR A 159 -19.92 -12.14 1.89
CA TYR A 159 -18.89 -11.19 1.41
C TYR A 159 -17.79 -10.91 2.45
N MET A 160 -18.09 -11.06 3.75
CA MET A 160 -17.12 -10.95 4.83
C MET A 160 -16.01 -12.01 4.74
N GLU A 161 -16.32 -13.22 4.24
CA GLU A 161 -15.32 -14.25 3.99
C GLU A 161 -14.39 -13.86 2.84
N CYS A 162 -14.95 -13.29 1.77
CA CYS A 162 -14.14 -12.71 0.69
C CYS A 162 -13.23 -11.58 1.18
N GLY A 163 -13.74 -10.71 2.06
CA GLY A 163 -12.92 -9.70 2.71
C GLY A 163 -11.73 -10.30 3.46
N LYS A 164 -11.92 -11.42 4.18
CA LYS A 164 -10.82 -12.14 4.85
C LYS A 164 -9.81 -12.70 3.86
N ASP A 165 -10.27 -13.27 2.75
CA ASP A 165 -9.37 -13.78 1.71
C ASP A 165 -8.57 -12.66 1.04
N ILE A 166 -9.18 -11.49 0.77
CA ILE A 166 -8.45 -10.30 0.31
C ILE A 166 -7.38 -9.87 1.32
N MET A 167 -7.69 -9.87 2.62
CA MET A 167 -6.70 -9.56 3.64
C MET A 167 -5.56 -10.59 3.70
N ALA A 168 -5.86 -11.88 3.49
CA ALA A 168 -4.87 -12.93 3.41
C ALA A 168 -3.95 -12.78 2.18
N VAL A 169 -4.50 -12.33 1.04
CA VAL A 169 -3.72 -12.00 -0.16
C VAL A 169 -2.66 -10.94 0.15
N PHE A 170 -3.03 -9.86 0.86
CA PHE A 170 -2.06 -8.82 1.25
C PHE A 170 -0.95 -9.35 2.14
N GLN A 171 -1.28 -10.24 3.09
CA GLN A 171 -0.27 -10.89 3.94
C GLN A 171 0.67 -11.77 3.10
N GLU A 172 0.14 -12.56 2.17
CA GLU A 172 0.94 -13.42 1.30
C GLU A 172 1.87 -12.60 0.38
N MET A 173 1.38 -11.49 -0.16
CA MET A 173 2.15 -10.66 -1.08
C MET A 173 3.23 -9.84 -0.37
N TYR A 174 2.92 -9.26 0.79
CA TYR A 174 3.71 -8.16 1.38
C TYR A 174 4.27 -8.44 2.77
N ALA A 175 4.09 -9.64 3.35
CA ALA A 175 4.78 -9.99 4.58
C ALA A 175 6.29 -9.77 4.41
N ARG A 176 6.91 -9.03 5.34
CA ARG A 176 8.29 -8.56 5.20
C ARG A 176 9.29 -9.71 5.05
N GLU A 177 9.03 -10.83 5.73
CA GLU A 177 9.86 -12.02 5.66
C GLU A 177 9.83 -12.65 4.27
N HIS A 178 8.77 -12.39 3.48
CA HIS A 178 8.59 -12.96 2.15
C HIS A 178 9.55 -12.39 1.11
N PHE A 179 10.16 -11.22 1.37
CA PHE A 179 11.18 -10.69 0.47
C PHE A 179 12.42 -11.58 0.49
N SER A 180 13.02 -11.82 1.66
CA SER A 180 14.25 -12.60 1.80
C SER A 180 14.08 -14.09 1.53
N ASN A 181 12.94 -14.69 1.92
CA ASN A 181 12.70 -16.13 1.74
C ASN A 181 12.03 -16.52 0.41
N GLU A 182 11.75 -15.53 -0.46
CA GLU A 182 11.17 -15.71 -1.80
C GLU A 182 9.80 -16.41 -1.86
N LYS A 183 9.04 -16.42 -0.76
CA LYS A 183 7.68 -17.00 -0.74
C LYS A 183 6.69 -16.18 -1.55
N SER A 184 6.83 -14.85 -1.56
CA SER A 184 5.92 -13.97 -2.28
C SER A 184 6.22 -13.99 -3.78
N THR A 185 5.21 -14.35 -4.59
CA THR A 185 5.27 -14.24 -6.04
C THR A 185 5.50 -12.79 -6.49
N PHE A 186 4.92 -11.82 -5.80
CA PHE A 186 5.14 -10.39 -6.06
C PHE A 186 6.63 -10.03 -5.94
N PHE A 187 7.27 -10.36 -4.81
CA PHE A 187 8.68 -10.05 -4.63
C PHE A 187 9.58 -10.82 -5.60
N ARG A 188 9.22 -12.06 -5.98
CA ARG A 188 9.96 -12.82 -6.99
C ARG A 188 9.94 -12.15 -8.36
N TYR A 189 8.77 -11.70 -8.83
CA TYR A 189 8.68 -10.98 -10.11
C TYR A 189 9.46 -9.66 -10.08
N LEU A 190 9.30 -8.89 -9.01
CA LEU A 190 10.00 -7.62 -8.84
C LEU A 190 11.53 -7.78 -8.80
N LYS A 191 12.03 -8.81 -8.12
CA LYS A 191 13.47 -9.14 -8.07
C LYS A 191 14.02 -9.60 -9.41
N LYS A 192 13.24 -10.38 -10.15
CA LYS A 192 13.67 -10.99 -11.41
C LYS A 192 13.92 -9.91 -12.47
N GLU A 193 13.02 -8.95 -12.61
CA GLU A 193 13.07 -7.92 -13.66
C GLU A 193 12.67 -6.54 -13.10
N PRO A 194 13.48 -5.94 -12.20
CA PRO A 194 13.11 -4.68 -11.52
C PRO A 194 12.90 -3.52 -12.49
N ASP A 195 13.63 -3.49 -13.61
CA ASP A 195 13.48 -2.43 -14.62
C ASP A 195 12.09 -2.45 -15.29
N LEU A 196 11.29 -3.53 -15.19
CA LEU A 196 9.90 -3.53 -15.66
C LEU A 196 8.96 -2.76 -14.72
N TYR A 197 9.32 -2.63 -13.46
CA TYR A 197 8.42 -2.14 -12.41
C TYR A 197 8.91 -0.85 -11.75
N ILE A 198 10.21 -0.57 -11.75
CA ILE A 198 10.83 0.56 -11.06
C ILE A 198 11.46 1.51 -12.08
N ASN A 199 11.20 2.81 -11.93
CA ASN A 199 11.90 3.85 -12.68
C ASN A 199 13.23 4.19 -12.00
N LYS A 200 14.24 4.52 -12.79
CA LYS A 200 15.45 5.18 -12.24
C LYS A 200 15.07 6.57 -11.75
N CYS A 201 15.55 6.93 -10.57
CA CYS A 201 15.42 8.28 -10.08
C CYS A 201 16.28 9.20 -10.96
N SER A 202 15.79 10.40 -11.25
CA SER A 202 16.54 11.33 -12.09
C SER A 202 17.82 11.80 -11.40
N ASP A 203 18.89 11.99 -12.18
CA ASP A 203 20.15 12.55 -11.67
C ASP A 203 19.94 13.93 -11.04
N MET A 204 18.95 14.70 -11.50
CA MET A 204 18.62 16.00 -10.91
C MET A 204 18.19 15.86 -9.44
N VAL A 205 17.29 14.92 -9.14
CA VAL A 205 16.82 14.66 -7.77
C VAL A 205 17.93 14.10 -6.91
N ILE A 206 18.70 13.13 -7.43
CA ILE A 206 19.84 12.54 -6.72
C ILE A 206 20.86 13.63 -6.33
N ASN A 207 21.28 14.45 -7.29
CA ASN A 207 22.24 15.52 -7.06
C ASN A 207 21.70 16.57 -6.07
N TRP A 208 20.41 16.87 -6.13
CA TRP A 208 19.77 17.82 -5.22
C TRP A 208 19.80 17.30 -3.77
N ILE A 209 19.43 16.04 -3.53
CA ILE A 209 19.48 15.43 -2.19
C ILE A 209 20.91 15.40 -1.66
N GLN A 210 21.89 15.04 -2.50
CA GLN A 210 23.30 15.08 -2.13
C GLN A 210 23.81 16.49 -1.78
N GLN A 211 23.27 17.54 -2.42
CA GLN A 211 23.58 18.92 -2.06
C GLN A 211 22.93 19.33 -0.73
N LEU A 212 21.68 18.91 -0.49
CA LEU A 212 21.01 19.12 0.80
C LEU A 212 21.81 18.50 1.95
N ASN A 213 22.31 17.27 1.77
CA ASN A 213 23.09 16.54 2.77
C ASN A 213 24.45 17.22 3.12
N LYS A 214 24.86 18.26 2.40
CA LYS A 214 26.06 19.05 2.75
C LYS A 214 25.79 20.17 3.74
N SER A 215 24.53 20.58 3.91
CA SER A 215 24.17 21.75 4.72
C SER A 215 22.98 21.53 5.66
N LYS A 216 22.32 20.38 5.57
CA LYS A 216 21.13 20.01 6.34
C LYS A 216 21.23 18.55 6.76
N ILE A 217 20.48 18.19 7.80
CA ILE A 217 20.30 16.79 8.18
C ILE A 217 19.26 16.17 7.25
N VAL A 218 19.65 15.17 6.48
CA VAL A 218 18.78 14.49 5.52
C VAL A 218 18.49 13.09 5.99
N PHE A 219 17.22 12.69 6.06
CA PHE A 219 16.84 11.37 6.53
C PHE A 219 15.83 10.68 5.61
N LEU A 220 15.91 9.35 5.52
CA LEU A 220 14.95 8.50 4.80
C LEU A 220 14.07 7.78 5.82
N VAL A 221 12.75 7.85 5.68
CA VAL A 221 11.77 7.13 6.53
C VAL A 221 10.81 6.35 5.66
N THR A 222 11.05 5.04 5.56
CA THR A 222 10.25 4.14 4.73
C THR A 222 9.46 3.13 5.56
N GLY A 223 8.28 2.76 5.07
CA GLY A 223 7.51 1.63 5.60
C GLY A 223 8.10 0.27 5.21
N SER A 224 8.98 0.24 4.21
CA SER A 224 9.61 -0.96 3.69
C SER A 224 10.62 -1.57 4.66
N ASN A 225 10.68 -2.90 4.68
CA ASN A 225 11.69 -3.63 5.44
C ASN A 225 13.10 -3.33 4.93
N VAL A 226 14.12 -3.54 5.77
CA VAL A 226 15.51 -3.13 5.50
C VAL A 226 16.06 -3.71 4.19
N ASP A 227 15.83 -5.00 3.94
CA ASP A 227 16.25 -5.71 2.74
C ASP A 227 15.54 -5.20 1.46
N TYR A 228 14.23 -5.02 1.53
CA TYR A 228 13.44 -4.50 0.42
C TYR A 228 13.78 -3.04 0.09
N ALA A 229 13.92 -2.19 1.11
CA ALA A 229 14.33 -0.80 0.97
C ALA A 229 15.73 -0.70 0.35
N HIS A 230 16.67 -1.55 0.78
CA HIS A 230 18.00 -1.60 0.18
C HIS A 230 17.93 -2.00 -1.29
N PHE A 231 17.13 -3.01 -1.64
CA PHE A 231 16.95 -3.45 -3.03
C PHE A 231 16.39 -2.34 -3.93
N THR A 232 15.27 -1.73 -3.53
CA THR A 232 14.61 -0.70 -4.36
C THR A 232 15.45 0.58 -4.44
N ALA A 233 16.01 1.06 -3.32
CA ALA A 233 16.88 2.24 -3.31
C ALA A 233 18.17 2.01 -4.11
N SER A 234 18.83 0.86 -3.97
CA SER A 234 20.03 0.55 -4.76
C SER A 234 19.73 0.51 -6.25
N HIS A 235 18.53 0.06 -6.61
CA HIS A 235 18.11 0.00 -8.00
C HIS A 235 17.78 1.39 -8.56
N CYS A 236 17.00 2.22 -7.86
CA CYS A 236 16.51 3.50 -8.41
C CYS A 236 17.44 4.70 -8.14
N LEU A 237 18.13 4.74 -7.00
CA LEU A 237 19.04 5.83 -6.60
C LEU A 237 20.52 5.48 -6.83
N GLY A 238 20.84 4.20 -7.06
CA GLY A 238 22.19 3.70 -7.31
C GLY A 238 22.86 3.06 -6.08
N LYS A 239 23.98 2.37 -6.30
CA LYS A 239 24.64 1.52 -5.28
C LYS A 239 25.04 2.26 -4.00
N ASN A 240 25.35 3.55 -4.11
CA ASN A 240 25.80 4.39 -3.00
C ASN A 240 24.67 5.26 -2.44
N TRP A 241 23.40 4.89 -2.65
CA TRP A 241 22.24 5.66 -2.18
C TRP A 241 22.31 5.99 -0.69
N ARG A 242 22.93 5.12 0.13
CA ARG A 242 23.05 5.34 1.57
C ARG A 242 23.81 6.63 1.90
N ASP A 243 24.76 7.04 1.08
CA ASP A 243 25.57 8.26 1.29
C ASP A 243 24.75 9.55 1.14
N MET A 244 23.53 9.44 0.59
CA MET A 244 22.63 10.58 0.40
C MET A 244 21.89 10.99 1.68
N PHE A 245 21.93 10.17 2.72
CA PHE A 245 21.15 10.36 3.94
C PHE A 245 22.05 10.29 5.17
N ASP A 246 21.84 11.14 6.16
CA ASP A 246 22.47 11.01 7.47
C ASP A 246 21.88 9.81 8.23
N ILE A 247 20.55 9.66 8.20
CA ILE A 247 19.82 8.60 8.92
C ILE A 247 18.87 7.90 7.96
N VAL A 248 18.83 6.57 8.02
CA VAL A 248 17.82 5.76 7.32
C VAL A 248 17.02 4.99 8.34
N ILE A 249 15.70 5.13 8.31
CA ILE A 249 14.75 4.44 9.17
C ILE A 249 13.84 3.60 8.28
N CYS A 250 14.07 2.30 8.32
CA CYS A 250 13.26 1.28 7.67
C CYS A 250 12.14 0.80 8.59
N TYR A 251 11.17 0.12 8.01
CA TYR A 251 10.02 -0.47 8.69
C TYR A 251 9.33 0.50 9.65
N ALA A 252 9.28 1.79 9.31
CA ALA A 252 8.81 2.85 10.21
C ALA A 252 7.35 2.68 10.65
N ARG A 253 6.57 1.81 9.97
CA ARG A 253 5.16 1.54 10.29
C ARG A 253 4.35 2.82 10.47
N LYS A 254 4.48 3.72 9.48
CA LYS A 254 3.68 4.94 9.36
C LYS A 254 2.18 4.59 9.30
N PRO A 255 1.30 5.40 9.90
CA PRO A 255 1.55 6.68 10.57
C PRO A 255 2.05 6.55 12.01
N GLY A 256 2.16 5.32 12.55
CA GLY A 256 2.55 5.06 13.94
C GLY A 256 3.88 5.70 14.34
N PHE A 257 4.85 5.76 13.42
CA PHE A 257 6.11 6.50 13.57
C PHE A 257 5.92 7.92 14.12
N PHE A 258 4.90 8.63 13.66
CA PHE A 258 4.66 10.03 14.00
C PHE A 258 3.78 10.22 15.24
N LYS A 259 3.13 9.15 15.71
CA LYS A 259 2.15 9.20 16.81
C LYS A 259 2.68 8.59 18.10
N TYR A 260 3.61 7.64 18.02
CA TYR A 260 4.03 6.84 19.16
C TYR A 260 5.56 6.79 19.26
N GLU A 261 6.06 6.82 20.48
CA GLU A 261 7.46 6.51 20.77
C GLU A 261 7.66 4.99 20.70
N ARG A 262 8.65 4.56 19.92
CA ARG A 262 9.03 3.16 19.74
C ARG A 262 10.54 3.05 19.76
N PRO A 263 11.10 1.96 20.30
CA PRO A 263 12.53 1.73 20.23
C PRO A 263 12.97 1.60 18.77
N PHE A 264 14.20 2.04 18.51
CA PHE A 264 14.87 1.81 17.25
C PHE A 264 15.68 0.52 17.33
N PHE A 265 15.94 -0.11 16.21
CA PHE A 265 16.81 -1.27 16.12
C PHE A 265 17.94 -0.96 15.15
N ALA A 266 19.17 -1.24 15.56
CA ALA A 266 20.28 -1.23 14.63
C ALA A 266 20.07 -2.32 13.57
N THR A 267 20.57 -2.10 12.36
CA THR A 267 20.54 -3.11 11.31
C THR A 267 21.95 -3.64 11.03
N LYS A 268 22.07 -4.95 10.86
CA LYS A 268 23.29 -5.64 10.45
C LYS A 268 22.95 -6.65 9.36
N ASP A 269 23.73 -6.67 8.27
CA ASP A 269 23.52 -7.57 7.13
C ASP A 269 22.08 -7.53 6.57
N LEU A 270 21.50 -6.33 6.51
CA LEU A 270 20.12 -6.05 6.07
C LEU A 270 19.01 -6.67 6.96
N CYS A 271 19.35 -7.04 8.19
CA CYS A 271 18.43 -7.56 9.19
C CYS A 271 18.42 -6.67 10.44
N GLU A 272 17.33 -6.70 11.21
CA GLU A 272 17.33 -6.15 12.57
C GLU A 272 18.30 -6.91 13.47
N ASP A 273 19.04 -6.16 14.29
CA ASP A 273 20.02 -6.69 15.25
C ASP A 273 19.62 -6.25 16.67
N SER A 274 20.41 -5.39 17.31
CA SER A 274 20.16 -4.94 18.68
C SER A 274 19.19 -3.75 18.76
N GLU A 275 18.35 -3.73 19.78
CA GLU A 275 17.60 -2.55 20.19
C GLU A 275 18.55 -1.39 20.56
N ILE A 276 18.21 -0.18 20.12
CA ILE A 276 18.87 1.07 20.46
C ILE A 276 17.81 2.10 20.89
N GLY A 277 18.17 3.00 21.81
CA GLY A 277 17.22 3.98 22.35
C GLY A 277 16.85 5.08 21.37
N LEU A 278 17.85 5.84 20.90
CA LEU A 278 17.65 6.99 20.01
C LEU A 278 18.32 6.75 18.64
N PRO A 279 17.81 7.37 17.57
CA PRO A 279 18.40 7.23 16.26
C PRO A 279 19.78 7.91 16.22
N GLU A 280 20.73 7.23 15.60
CA GLU A 280 22.13 7.69 15.48
C GLU A 280 22.46 8.09 14.04
N MET A 281 23.28 9.13 13.90
CA MET A 281 23.81 9.57 12.60
C MET A 281 24.66 8.48 11.94
N GLY A 282 24.58 8.38 10.63
CA GLY A 282 25.33 7.41 9.83
C GLY A 282 24.79 5.98 9.90
N LYS A 283 23.68 5.73 10.60
CA LYS A 283 23.10 4.38 10.75
C LYS A 283 21.91 4.11 9.83
N VAL A 284 21.73 2.84 9.52
CA VAL A 284 20.47 2.29 9.03
C VAL A 284 19.79 1.63 10.23
N LEU A 285 18.53 1.98 10.43
CA LEU A 285 17.72 1.62 11.59
C LEU A 285 16.43 0.98 11.14
N SER A 286 15.80 0.21 12.01
CA SER A 286 14.44 -0.32 11.84
C SER A 286 13.57 0.05 13.04
N GLN A 287 12.24 0.02 12.88
CA GLN A 287 11.28 0.09 13.98
C GLN A 287 10.33 -1.12 13.94
N VAL A 288 10.62 -2.14 14.73
CA VAL A 288 9.71 -3.27 14.93
C VAL A 288 8.79 -3.05 16.13
N TYR A 289 7.64 -3.73 16.11
CA TYR A 289 6.84 -3.89 17.32
C TYR A 289 7.48 -4.97 18.20
N CYS A 290 7.50 -4.73 19.51
CA CYS A 290 7.49 -5.81 20.50
C CYS A 290 6.12 -6.51 20.47
#